data_AF-A0A7J9IJR4-F1
#
_entry.id   AF-A0A7J9IJR4-F1
#
_cell.length_a   1.000
_cell.length_b   1.000
_cell.length_c   1.000
_cell.angle_alpha   90.00
_cell.angle_beta   90.00
_cell.angle_gamma   90.00
#
_symmetry.space_group_name_H-M   'P 1'
#
loop_
_entity.id
_entity.type
_entity.pdbx_description
1 polymer ?
#
loop_
_entity_poly.entity_id
_entity_poly.type
_entity_poly.pdbx_seq_one_letter_code
_entity_poly.pdbx_strand_id
1 'polypeptide(L)'
;MFDGGDNYTQEMMSVTGISTTKTKNNNKRRFSDEQIKSLELMFESENRLEPGKKLEVAKELGLHPRQVAIWFQNKRARWKSKQLEQDYSILQANYNILASKLESSKKEKQGLVIQVLLS
;
A
#
# COMPACT_ATOMS: atom_id res chain seq x y z
N MET A 1 -31.84 -19.43 -2.76
CA MET A 1 -31.44 -20.80 -3.18
C MET A 1 -30.17 -20.67 -4.00
N PHE A 2 -29.02 -20.69 -3.32
CA PHE A 2 -27.70 -21.05 -3.84
C PHE A 2 -26.90 -21.45 -2.60
N ASP A 3 -26.51 -22.72 -2.59
CA ASP A 3 -25.94 -23.50 -1.49
C ASP A 3 -24.42 -23.66 -1.71
N GLY A 4 -23.68 -23.91 -0.63
CA GLY A 4 -22.23 -24.17 -0.62
C GLY A 4 -21.40 -22.89 -0.42
N GLY A 5 -20.63 -22.69 0.64
CA GLY A 5 -19.98 -23.67 1.51
C GLY A 5 -18.50 -23.35 1.47
N ASP A 6 -18.04 -22.42 2.31
CA ASP A 6 -16.63 -22.31 2.63
C ASP A 6 -16.48 -22.10 4.14
N ASN A 7 -15.88 -23.12 4.75
CA ASN A 7 -15.54 -23.27 6.17
C ASN A 7 -14.43 -22.29 6.62
N TYR A 8 -14.42 -21.06 6.10
CA TYR A 8 -13.35 -20.08 6.37
C TYR A 8 -13.34 -19.56 7.79
N THR A 9 -14.48 -19.61 8.48
CA THR A 9 -14.64 -18.90 9.76
C THR A 9 -14.22 -19.74 10.96
N GLN A 10 -14.18 -21.07 10.85
CA GLN A 10 -13.93 -21.96 11.99
C GLN A 10 -12.43 -22.23 12.26
N GLU A 11 -11.56 -22.02 11.27
CA GLU A 11 -10.10 -22.11 11.45
C GLU A 11 -9.45 -20.81 11.97
N MET A 12 -10.21 -19.72 12.10
CA MET A 12 -9.68 -18.39 12.43
C MET A 12 -9.47 -18.16 13.94
N MET A 13 -9.67 -19.15 14.81
CA MET A 13 -9.69 -18.96 16.27
C MET A 13 -8.57 -19.67 17.06
N SER A 14 -7.51 -20.18 16.43
CA SER A 14 -6.45 -20.89 17.16
C SER A 14 -5.03 -20.31 16.96
N VAL A 15 -4.80 -19.05 17.34
CA VAL A 15 -3.45 -18.62 17.75
C VAL A 15 -3.48 -17.41 18.70
N THR A 16 -3.94 -17.63 19.93
CA THR A 16 -3.44 -16.89 21.10
C THR A 16 -2.33 -17.75 21.73
N GLY A 17 -1.09 -17.30 21.60
CA GLY A 17 0.08 -17.97 22.16
C GLY A 17 1.32 -17.11 21.99
N ILE A 18 1.37 -15.97 22.69
CA ILE A 18 2.61 -15.23 22.89
C ILE A 18 3.47 -16.09 23.83
N SER A 19 4.40 -16.85 23.29
CA SER A 19 5.48 -17.48 24.06
C SER A 19 6.81 -16.86 23.66
N THR A 20 7.36 -16.11 24.61
CA THR A 20 8.71 -15.57 24.64
C THR A 20 9.74 -16.70 24.77
N THR A 21 10.34 -17.16 23.68
CA THR A 21 11.63 -17.89 23.73
C THR A 21 12.50 -17.56 22.52
N LYS A 22 13.68 -17.00 22.78
CA LYS A 22 14.78 -16.84 21.81
C LYS A 22 15.25 -18.22 21.34
N THR A 23 15.06 -18.54 20.07
CA THR A 23 15.79 -19.61 19.39
C THR A 23 16.18 -19.19 17.96
N LYS A 24 17.47 -19.35 17.66
CA LYS A 24 18.12 -19.07 16.38
C LYS A 24 17.42 -19.83 15.24
N ASN A 25 16.61 -19.14 14.44
CA ASN A 25 16.15 -19.65 13.14
C ASN A 25 15.85 -18.50 12.16
N ASN A 26 16.83 -17.61 11.98
CA ASN A 26 16.68 -16.36 11.22
C ASN A 26 16.55 -16.53 9.69
N ASN A 27 16.59 -17.77 9.16
CA ASN A 27 16.58 -18.00 7.70
C ASN A 27 15.27 -18.57 7.15
N LYS A 28 14.34 -19.06 7.97
CA LYS A 28 13.09 -19.68 7.44
C LYS A 28 11.94 -18.69 7.24
N ARG A 29 12.13 -17.43 7.66
CA ARG A 29 11.13 -16.35 7.60
C ARG A 29 11.34 -15.35 6.46
N ARG A 30 12.52 -15.28 5.87
CA ARG A 30 12.83 -14.39 4.76
C ARG A 30 12.79 -15.18 3.46
N PHE A 31 12.08 -14.66 2.47
CA PHE A 31 12.16 -15.17 1.09
C PHE A 31 13.58 -14.94 0.56
N SER A 32 14.07 -15.84 -0.30
CA SER A 32 15.31 -15.63 -1.04
C SER A 32 15.15 -14.47 -2.02
N ASP A 33 16.26 -13.89 -2.47
CA ASP A 33 16.23 -12.79 -3.42
C ASP A 33 15.59 -13.21 -4.76
N GLU A 34 15.78 -14.46 -5.19
CA GLU A 34 15.12 -15.03 -6.37
C GLU A 34 13.61 -15.18 -6.17
N GLN A 35 13.17 -15.59 -4.99
CA GLN A 35 11.75 -15.67 -4.64
C GLN A 35 11.11 -14.27 -4.61
N ILE A 36 11.81 -13.29 -4.04
CA ILE A 36 11.35 -11.89 -4.03
C ILE A 36 11.22 -11.36 -5.46
N LYS A 37 12.26 -11.53 -6.29
CA LYS A 37 12.25 -11.08 -7.67
C LYS A 37 11.09 -11.67 -8.48
N SER A 38 10.84 -12.97 -8.31
CA SER A 38 9.72 -13.64 -8.97
C SER A 38 8.37 -13.09 -8.49
N LEU A 39 8.18 -12.93 -7.18
CA LEU A 39 6.97 -12.33 -6.61
C LEU A 39 6.76 -10.88 -7.09
N GLU A 40 7.83 -10.12 -7.28
CA GLU A 40 7.76 -8.75 -7.80
C GLU A 40 7.36 -8.68 -9.26
N LEU A 41 7.96 -9.50 -10.13
CA LEU A 41 7.57 -9.60 -11.54
C LEU A 41 6.09 -9.98 -11.70
N MET A 42 5.60 -10.88 -10.85
CA MET A 42 4.19 -11.27 -10.85
C MET A 42 3.28 -10.17 -10.32
N PHE A 43 3.73 -9.39 -9.34
CA PHE A 43 2.96 -8.27 -8.82
C PHE A 43 2.84 -7.12 -9.83
N GLU A 44 3.89 -6.87 -10.61
CA GLU A 44 3.87 -5.86 -11.68
C GLU A 44 2.90 -6.20 -12.81
N SER A 45 2.78 -7.49 -13.15
CA SER A 45 1.84 -7.95 -14.18
C SER A 45 0.40 -8.07 -13.67
N GLU A 46 0.19 -8.45 -12.41
CA GLU A 46 -1.15 -8.67 -11.85
C GLU A 46 -1.23 -8.19 -10.38
N ASN A 47 -1.86 -7.04 -10.15
CA ASN A 47 -2.00 -6.46 -8.81
C ASN A 47 -2.95 -7.29 -7.90
N ARG A 48 -3.78 -8.18 -8.49
CA ARG A 48 -4.68 -9.12 -7.79
C ARG A 48 -4.36 -10.57 -8.13
N LEU A 49 -3.75 -11.27 -7.20
CA LEU A 49 -3.45 -12.69 -7.35
C LEU A 49 -4.73 -13.52 -7.25
N GLU A 50 -5.21 -14.04 -8.38
CA GLU A 50 -6.34 -14.98 -8.45
C GLU A 50 -6.04 -16.27 -7.65
N PRO A 51 -7.05 -16.90 -7.02
CA PRO A 51 -6.85 -18.09 -6.19
C PRO A 51 -6.13 -19.24 -6.89
N GLY A 52 -6.38 -19.44 -8.19
CA GLY A 52 -5.72 -20.45 -9.02
C GLY A 52 -4.23 -20.16 -9.23
N LYS A 53 -3.90 -18.94 -9.69
CA LYS A 53 -2.51 -18.49 -9.87
C LYS A 53 -1.73 -18.53 -8.54
N LYS A 54 -2.37 -18.21 -7.41
CA LYS A 54 -1.72 -18.30 -6.08
C LYS A 54 -1.15 -19.68 -5.79
N LEU A 55 -1.86 -20.74 -6.15
CA LEU A 55 -1.40 -22.10 -5.88
C LEU A 55 -0.23 -22.49 -6.80
N GLU A 56 -0.27 -22.04 -8.05
CA GLU A 56 0.79 -22.23 -9.04
C GLU A 56 2.09 -21.55 -8.57
N VAL A 57 2.03 -20.27 -8.22
CA VAL A 57 3.18 -19.50 -7.71
C VAL A 57 3.75 -20.09 -6.43
N ALA A 58 2.88 -20.53 -5.52
CA ALA A 58 3.30 -21.19 -4.30
C ALA A 58 4.08 -22.47 -4.59
N LYS A 59 3.61 -23.28 -5.56
CA LYS A 59 4.31 -24.50 -5.99
C LYS A 59 5.65 -24.19 -6.66
N GLU A 60 5.68 -23.26 -7.61
CA GLU A 60 6.89 -22.87 -8.34
C GLU A 60 7.99 -22.34 -7.42
N LEU A 61 7.62 -21.53 -6.42
CA LEU A 61 8.58 -20.94 -5.48
C LEU A 61 8.88 -21.84 -4.28
N GLY A 62 8.24 -23.01 -4.17
CA GLY A 62 8.36 -23.90 -3.01
C GLY A 62 7.87 -23.26 -1.70
N LEU A 63 6.89 -22.34 -1.79
CA LEU A 63 6.36 -21.57 -0.68
C LEU A 63 4.96 -22.04 -0.27
N HIS A 64 4.58 -21.80 0.97
CA HIS A 64 3.21 -22.05 1.39
C HIS A 64 2.26 -21.00 0.75
N PRO A 65 1.06 -21.36 0.24
CA PRO A 65 0.12 -20.40 -0.34
C PRO A 65 -0.22 -19.22 0.59
N ARG A 66 -0.19 -19.45 1.92
CA ARG A 66 -0.34 -18.41 2.93
C ARG A 66 0.76 -17.35 2.89
N GLN A 67 2.02 -17.76 2.68
CA GLN A 67 3.15 -16.85 2.62
C GLN A 67 3.07 -15.93 1.41
N VAL A 68 2.69 -16.49 0.25
CA VAL A 68 2.42 -15.71 -0.97
C VAL A 68 1.28 -14.71 -0.73
N ALA A 69 0.18 -15.14 -0.11
CA ALA A 69 -0.94 -14.25 0.21
C ALA A 69 -0.53 -13.07 1.12
N ILE A 70 0.22 -13.34 2.20
CA ILE A 70 0.72 -12.30 3.12
C ILE A 70 1.68 -11.36 2.40
N TRP A 71 2.56 -11.88 1.55
CA TRP A 71 3.49 -11.05 0.80
C TRP A 71 2.74 -10.09 -0.13
N PHE A 72 1.74 -10.58 -0.89
CA PHE A 72 0.91 -9.73 -1.76
C PHE A 72 0.10 -8.70 -0.97
N GLN A 73 -0.43 -9.06 0.19
CA GLN A 73 -1.11 -8.11 1.09
C GLN A 73 -0.16 -7.01 1.55
N ASN A 74 1.03 -7.37 2.02
CA ASN A 74 2.04 -6.41 2.48
C ASN A 74 2.57 -5.52 1.35
N LYS A 75 2.77 -6.09 0.15
CA LYS A 75 3.20 -5.35 -1.04
C LYS A 75 2.15 -4.31 -1.43
N ARG A 76 0.86 -4.68 -1.47
CA ARG A 76 -0.25 -3.74 -1.72
C ARG A 76 -0.35 -2.65 -0.65
N ALA A 77 -0.20 -3.01 0.63
CA ALA A 77 -0.24 -2.03 1.71
C ALA A 77 0.88 -0.99 1.54
N ARG A 78 2.11 -1.43 1.27
CA ARG A 78 3.26 -0.53 1.02
C ARG A 78 3.05 0.34 -0.22
N TRP A 79 2.53 -0.23 -1.30
CA TRP A 79 2.23 0.52 -2.52
C TRP A 79 1.19 1.62 -2.26
N LYS A 80 0.10 1.28 -1.55
CA LYS A 80 -0.94 2.24 -1.18
C LYS A 80 -0.40 3.36 -0.28
N SER A 81 0.44 3.03 0.70
CA SER A 81 1.09 4.02 1.56
C SER A 81 1.97 4.97 0.75
N LYS A 82 2.78 4.45 -0.18
CA LYS A 82 3.63 5.27 -1.05
C LYS A 82 2.80 6.18 -1.96
N GLN A 83 1.72 5.67 -2.53
CA GLN A 83 0.82 6.46 -3.36
C GLN A 83 0.21 7.62 -2.54
N LEU A 84 -0.28 7.33 -1.34
CA LEU A 84 -0.89 8.34 -0.47
C LEU A 84 0.11 9.44 -0.08
N GLU A 85 1.36 9.09 0.20
CA GLU A 85 2.43 10.05 0.48
C GLU A 85 2.71 10.96 -0.72
N GLN A 86 2.75 10.39 -1.94
CA GLN A 86 2.92 11.15 -3.17
C GLN A 86 1.74 12.09 -3.42
N ASP A 87 0.51 11.59 -3.27
CA ASP A 87 -0.71 12.37 -3.46
C ASP A 87 -0.78 13.54 -2.48
N TYR A 88 -0.39 13.31 -1.22
CA TYR A 88 -0.29 14.36 -0.20
C TYR A 88 0.74 15.42 -0.58
N SER A 89 1.92 15.01 -1.03
CA SER A 89 2.98 15.94 -1.46
C SER A 89 2.52 16.84 -2.62
N ILE A 90 1.85 16.26 -3.62
CA ILE A 90 1.26 16.99 -4.75
C ILE A 90 0.20 17.98 -4.26
N LEU A 91 -0.70 17.52 -3.39
CA LEU A 91 -1.77 18.35 -2.84
C LEU A 91 -1.21 19.54 -2.05
N GLN A 92 -0.16 19.30 -1.25
CA GLN A 92 0.52 20.35 -0.48
C GLN A 92 1.18 21.38 -1.39
N ALA A 93 1.86 20.94 -2.46
CA ALA A 93 2.44 21.85 -3.45
C ALA A 93 1.37 22.73 -4.12
N ASN A 94 0.25 22.12 -4.52
CA ASN A 94 -0.88 22.84 -5.12
C ASN A 94 -1.49 23.86 -4.16
N TYR A 95 -1.65 23.49 -2.88
CA TYR A 95 -2.12 24.40 -1.85
C TYR A 95 -1.21 25.62 -1.69
N ASN A 96 0.11 25.41 -1.63
CA ASN A 96 1.08 26.50 -1.49
C ASN A 96 1.04 27.45 -2.69
N ILE A 97 0.91 26.92 -3.91
CA ILE A 97 0.75 27.72 -5.13
C ILE A 97 -0.53 28.57 -5.05
N LEU A 98 -1.65 27.95 -4.66
CA LEU A 98 -2.93 28.65 -4.54
C LEU A 98 -2.88 29.75 -3.46
N ALA A 99 -2.25 29.47 -2.32
CA ALA A 99 -2.06 30.43 -1.24
C ALA A 99 -1.24 31.65 -1.71
N SER A 100 -0.13 31.42 -2.43
CA SER A 100 0.69 32.48 -3.01
C SER A 100 -0.07 33.34 -4.03
N LYS A 101 -0.86 32.68 -4.90
CA LYS A 101 -1.72 33.38 -5.88
C LYS A 101 -2.78 34.23 -5.19
N LEU A 102 -3.42 33.70 -4.15
CA LEU A 102 -4.42 34.42 -3.36
C LEU A 102 -3.80 35.65 -2.68
N GLU A 103 -2.61 35.53 -2.11
CA GLU A 103 -1.94 36.66 -1.48
C GLU A 103 -1.54 37.74 -2.50
N SER A 104 -1.07 37.32 -3.67
CA SER A 104 -0.73 38.25 -4.76
C SER A 104 -1.96 39.03 -5.24
N SER A 105 -3.08 38.34 -5.44
CA SER A 105 -4.36 38.98 -5.84
C SER A 105 -4.91 39.91 -4.74
N LYS A 106 -4.74 39.56 -3.46
CA LYS A 106 -5.10 40.45 -2.35
C LYS A 106 -4.27 41.74 -2.37
N LYS A 107 -2.95 41.64 -2.59
CA LYS A 107 -2.06 42.81 -2.68
C LYS A 107 -2.42 43.71 -3.85
N GLU A 108 -2.66 43.12 -5.03
CA GLU A 108 -3.12 43.86 -6.21
C GLU A 108 -4.43 44.60 -5.93
N LYS A 109 -5.44 43.91 -5.36
CA LYS A 109 -6.70 44.53 -4.98
C LYS A 109 -6.51 45.69 -4.00
N GLN A 110 -5.67 45.51 -2.98
CA GLN A 110 -5.37 46.58 -2.01
C GLN A 110 -4.70 47.78 -2.67
N GLY A 111 -3.74 47.55 -3.58
CA GLY A 111 -3.10 48.61 -4.35
C GLY A 111 -4.08 49.41 -5.20
N LEU A 112 -4.98 48.72 -5.91
CA LEU A 112 -6.03 49.37 -6.70
C LEU A 112 -6.99 50.20 -5.84
N VAL A 113 -7.39 49.70 -4.67
CA VAL A 113 -8.23 50.45 -3.73
C VAL A 113 -7.54 51.73 -3.26
N ILE A 114 -6.25 51.66 -2.92
CA ILE A 114 -5.48 52.83 -2.52
C ILE A 114 -5.38 53.85 -3.66
N GLN A 115 -5.14 53.40 -4.89
CA GLN A 115 -5.07 54.29 -6.06
C GLN A 115 -6.37 55.08 -6.28
N VAL A 116 -7.52 54.40 -6.16
CA VAL A 116 -8.84 55.03 -6.30
C VAL A 116 -9.11 56.04 -5.18
N LEU A 117 -8.66 55.76 -3.95
CA LEU A 117 -8.86 56.67 -2.81
C LEU A 117 -7.98 57.93 -2.86
N LEU A 118 -6.87 57.88 -3.58
CA LEU A 118 -5.91 58.99 -3.72
C LEU A 118 -6.11 59.81 -5.01
N SER A 119 -7.02 59.40 -5.89
CA SER A 119 -7.39 60.10 -7.14
C SER A 119 -8.56 61.05 -6.92
#